data_AF-A0A655J8A6-F1
#
_entry.id   AF-A0A655J8A6-F1
#
_cell.length_a   1.000
_cell.length_b   1.000
_cell.length_c   1.000
_cell.angle_alpha   90.00
_cell.angle_beta   90.00
_cell.angle_gamma   90.00
#
_symmetry.space_group_name_H-M   'P 1'
#
loop_
_entity.id
_entity.type
_entity.pdbx_description
1 polymer ?
#
loop_
_entity_poly.entity_id
_entity_poly.type
_entity_poly.pdbx_seq_one_letter_code
_entity_poly.pdbx_strand_id
1 'polypeptide(L)'
;MATAAALGHQYCALTDHSPRLTIANGLSPDRLRKQLDVIDELREKFAPLRILTGIEVDILEDGSLDQEPEMLDRLDIVVASVHSKLSMDSAAMTRRMVRAVANGHTDVLGHCTGRLIAGNRGIRPESKFDAEAVFTACREHGTAVEINSRPERRDPPTRLLHLARDIGCVFSIDTDAHAPGQLDFLGYGAQRALDAEVPADRIVNTWPADTLLAWTGSH
;
A
#
# COMPACT_ATOMS: atom_id res chain seq x y z
N MET A 1 1.57 -15.04 -8.66
CA MET A 1 2.28 -16.02 -7.81
C MET A 1 3.40 -16.76 -8.51
N ALA A 2 3.17 -17.49 -9.60
CA ALA A 2 4.27 -18.19 -10.32
C ALA A 2 5.47 -17.27 -10.65
N THR A 3 5.21 -16.07 -11.16
CA THR A 3 6.27 -15.08 -11.43
C THR A 3 6.97 -14.61 -10.16
N ALA A 4 6.24 -14.35 -9.08
CA ALA A 4 6.85 -13.96 -7.80
C ALA A 4 7.78 -15.06 -7.25
N ALA A 5 7.37 -16.34 -7.38
CA ALA A 5 8.21 -17.48 -7.01
C ALA A 5 9.46 -17.58 -7.91
N ALA A 6 9.30 -17.37 -9.22
CA ALA A 6 10.41 -17.39 -10.18
C ALA A 6 11.43 -16.26 -9.95
N LEU A 7 10.97 -15.10 -9.46
CA LEU A 7 11.81 -13.99 -9.04
C LEU A 7 12.51 -14.22 -7.68
N GLY A 8 12.18 -15.31 -6.98
CA GLY A 8 12.82 -15.69 -5.72
C GLY A 8 12.29 -14.96 -4.48
N HIS A 9 11.07 -14.40 -4.53
CA HIS A 9 10.46 -13.79 -3.36
C HIS A 9 10.11 -14.83 -2.29
N GLN A 10 10.27 -14.46 -1.02
CA GLN A 10 9.86 -15.29 0.12
C GLN A 10 8.35 -15.21 0.38
N TYR A 11 7.76 -14.04 0.09
CA TYR A 11 6.33 -13.82 0.20
C TYR A 11 5.84 -12.82 -0.85
N CYS A 12 4.54 -12.86 -1.14
CA CYS A 12 3.88 -11.92 -2.03
C CYS A 12 2.45 -11.67 -1.53
N ALA A 13 2.11 -10.39 -1.33
CA ALA A 13 0.76 -9.98 -0.97
C ALA A 13 -0.10 -9.76 -2.22
N LEU A 14 -1.35 -10.21 -2.15
CA LEU A 14 -2.38 -9.86 -3.12
C LEU A 14 -3.25 -8.75 -2.52
N THR A 15 -3.21 -7.57 -3.11
CA THR A 15 -3.90 -6.37 -2.61
C THR A 15 -4.86 -5.83 -3.66
N ASP A 16 -5.81 -6.67 -4.10
CA ASP A 16 -6.84 -6.23 -5.04
C ASP A 16 -7.69 -5.09 -4.46
N HIS A 17 -8.29 -4.28 -5.32
CA HIS A 17 -9.03 -3.08 -4.90
C HIS A 17 -10.36 -3.40 -4.21
N SER A 18 -10.79 -2.52 -3.31
CA SER A 18 -12.11 -2.53 -2.64
C SER A 18 -13.27 -2.04 -3.53
N PRO A 19 -14.54 -2.23 -3.12
CA PRO A 19 -15.74 -2.10 -3.96
C PRO A 19 -15.90 -0.78 -4.73
N ARG A 20 -15.57 0.36 -4.13
CA ARG A 20 -15.83 1.67 -4.74
C ARG A 20 -14.96 1.98 -5.95
N LEU A 21 -13.84 1.30 -6.12
CA LEU A 21 -13.06 1.41 -7.35
C LEU A 21 -13.71 0.57 -8.47
N THR A 22 -14.88 1.02 -8.91
CA THR A 22 -15.72 0.37 -9.91
C THR A 22 -15.02 0.17 -11.25
N ILE A 23 -14.11 1.08 -11.61
CA ILE A 23 -13.27 0.98 -12.82
C ILE A 23 -12.35 -0.25 -12.77
N ALA A 24 -11.95 -0.69 -11.57
CA ALA A 24 -11.09 -1.85 -11.36
C ALA A 24 -11.86 -3.14 -11.03
N ASN A 25 -13.20 -3.13 -11.09
CA ASN A 25 -14.05 -4.25 -10.67
C ASN A 25 -13.75 -4.72 -9.23
N GLY A 26 -13.64 -3.75 -8.31
CA GLY A 26 -13.28 -3.96 -6.90
C GLY A 26 -14.10 -5.03 -6.16
N LEU A 27 -13.47 -5.65 -5.16
CA LEU A 27 -13.99 -6.81 -4.45
C LEU A 27 -15.04 -6.40 -3.40
N SER A 28 -16.30 -6.81 -3.61
CA SER A 28 -17.30 -6.86 -2.53
C SER A 28 -16.83 -7.76 -1.39
N PRO A 29 -17.34 -7.60 -0.16
CA PRO A 29 -17.03 -8.50 0.96
C PRO A 29 -17.16 -9.99 0.58
N ASP A 30 -18.23 -10.36 -0.13
CA ASP A 30 -18.45 -11.74 -0.59
C ASP A 30 -17.44 -12.21 -1.64
N ARG A 31 -16.98 -11.32 -2.53
CA ARG A 31 -15.95 -11.66 -3.51
C ARG A 31 -14.58 -11.79 -2.85
N LEU A 32 -14.29 -10.95 -1.86
CA LEU A 32 -13.09 -11.06 -1.05
C LEU A 32 -13.07 -12.39 -0.29
N ARG A 33 -14.17 -12.78 0.38
CA ARG A 33 -14.30 -14.09 1.04
C ARG A 33 -13.92 -15.24 0.10
N LYS A 34 -14.50 -15.26 -1.10
CA LYS A 34 -14.19 -16.27 -2.13
C LYS A 34 -12.72 -16.22 -2.57
N GLN A 35 -12.12 -15.03 -2.64
CA GLN A 35 -10.70 -14.91 -2.97
C GLN A 35 -9.82 -15.50 -1.88
N LEU A 36 -10.16 -15.30 -0.60
CA LEU A 36 -9.43 -15.91 0.52
C LEU A 36 -9.48 -17.44 0.43
N ASP A 37 -10.64 -18.03 0.14
CA ASP A 37 -10.78 -19.47 -0.06
C ASP A 37 -9.86 -19.97 -1.19
N VAL A 38 -9.79 -19.24 -2.31
CA VAL A 38 -8.89 -19.57 -3.42
C VAL A 38 -7.42 -19.41 -3.03
N ILE A 39 -7.06 -18.40 -2.25
CA ILE A 39 -5.69 -18.21 -1.76
C ILE A 39 -5.27 -19.40 -0.89
N ASP A 40 -6.15 -19.88 -0.01
CA ASP A 40 -5.88 -21.03 0.85
C ASP A 40 -5.58 -22.29 0.03
N GLU A 41 -6.35 -22.56 -1.03
CA GLU A 41 -6.06 -23.67 -1.96
C GLU A 41 -4.72 -23.51 -2.69
N LEU A 42 -4.30 -22.27 -2.98
CA LEU A 42 -3.08 -21.98 -3.72
C LEU A 42 -1.81 -22.01 -2.86
N ARG A 43 -1.91 -21.86 -1.54
CA ARG A 43 -0.75 -21.83 -0.63
C ARG A 43 0.09 -23.10 -0.74
N GLU A 44 -0.54 -24.28 -0.77
CA GLU A 44 0.18 -25.55 -0.92
C GLU A 44 0.92 -25.65 -2.27
N LYS A 45 0.30 -25.15 -3.33
CA LYS A 45 0.84 -25.21 -4.69
C LYS A 45 2.08 -24.33 -4.89
N PHE A 46 2.15 -23.20 -4.19
CA PHE A 46 3.23 -22.22 -4.36
C PHE A 46 4.28 -22.26 -3.26
N ALA A 47 4.15 -23.13 -2.26
CA ALA A 47 5.19 -23.34 -1.26
C ALA A 47 6.56 -23.60 -1.93
N PRO A 48 7.66 -22.99 -1.44
CA PRO A 48 7.77 -22.25 -0.18
C PRO A 48 7.42 -20.76 -0.24
N LEU A 49 6.97 -20.21 -1.39
CA LEU A 49 6.50 -18.82 -1.45
C LEU A 49 5.25 -18.67 -0.58
N ARG A 50 5.28 -17.75 0.40
CA ARG A 50 4.10 -17.43 1.21
C ARG A 50 3.20 -16.43 0.49
N ILE A 51 1.94 -16.80 0.29
CA ILE A 51 0.92 -15.89 -0.25
C ILE A 51 0.25 -15.18 0.92
N LEU A 52 0.37 -13.86 0.98
CA LEU A 52 -0.28 -13.02 1.99
C LEU A 52 -1.61 -12.51 1.46
N THR A 53 -2.64 -12.60 2.29
CA THR A 53 -3.97 -12.06 1.99
C THR A 53 -3.97 -10.56 2.22
N GLY A 54 -4.51 -9.79 1.29
CA GLY A 54 -4.58 -8.35 1.50
C GLY A 54 -5.62 -7.68 0.63
N ILE A 55 -5.68 -6.37 0.76
CA ILE A 55 -6.56 -5.53 -0.03
C ILE A 55 -5.95 -4.14 -0.15
N GLU A 56 -6.23 -3.47 -1.26
CA GLU A 56 -6.10 -2.01 -1.33
C GLU A 56 -7.48 -1.39 -1.12
N VAL A 57 -7.72 -0.87 0.09
CA VAL A 57 -8.96 -0.18 0.45
C VAL A 57 -8.96 1.28 0.04
N ASP A 58 -10.08 1.72 -0.54
CA ASP A 58 -10.36 3.13 -0.72
C ASP A 58 -10.52 3.82 0.63
N ILE A 59 -9.80 4.93 0.81
CA ILE A 59 -10.08 5.89 1.88
C ILE A 59 -11.28 6.73 1.44
N LEU A 60 -12.40 6.66 2.16
CA LEU A 60 -13.61 7.44 1.85
C LEU A 60 -13.44 8.93 2.17
N GLU A 61 -14.35 9.77 1.70
CA GLU A 61 -14.25 11.25 1.87
C GLU A 61 -14.19 11.68 3.35
N ASP A 62 -14.79 10.89 4.24
CA ASP A 62 -14.78 11.14 5.68
C ASP A 62 -13.57 10.51 6.40
N GLY A 63 -12.72 9.76 5.69
CA GLY A 63 -11.55 9.06 6.22
C GLY A 63 -11.81 7.63 6.72
N SER A 64 -13.04 7.11 6.61
CA SER A 64 -13.29 5.68 6.82
C SER A 64 -12.76 4.82 5.67
N LEU A 65 -12.60 3.51 5.91
CA LEU A 65 -12.11 2.55 4.91
C LEU A 65 -13.29 1.88 4.19
N ASP A 66 -13.15 1.63 2.88
CA ASP A 66 -14.19 1.05 2.03
C ASP A 66 -14.29 -0.48 2.14
N GLN A 67 -14.40 -1.01 3.37
CA GLN A 67 -14.58 -2.44 3.64
C GLN A 67 -15.25 -2.65 5.00
N GLU A 68 -15.88 -3.81 5.20
CA GLU A 68 -16.38 -4.25 6.51
C GLU A 68 -15.20 -4.45 7.49
N PRO A 69 -15.20 -3.87 8.70
CA PRO A 69 -14.12 -4.06 9.67
C PRO A 69 -13.80 -5.53 9.94
N GLU A 70 -14.82 -6.38 10.07
CA GLU A 70 -14.65 -7.82 10.32
C GLU A 70 -13.99 -8.55 9.13
N MET A 71 -14.03 -7.96 7.93
CA MET A 71 -13.27 -8.47 6.79
C MET A 71 -11.83 -7.98 6.79
N LEU A 72 -11.55 -6.76 7.26
CA LEU A 72 -10.19 -6.26 7.41
C LEU A 72 -9.40 -7.06 8.45
N ASP A 73 -10.04 -7.45 9.56
CA ASP A 73 -9.46 -8.30 10.61
C ASP A 73 -8.94 -9.68 10.11
N ARG A 74 -9.35 -10.09 8.92
CA ARG A 74 -8.99 -11.40 8.33
C ARG A 74 -7.80 -11.31 7.36
N LEU A 75 -7.29 -10.12 7.08
CA LEU A 75 -6.25 -9.89 6.09
C LEU A 75 -4.88 -9.84 6.76
N ASP A 76 -3.87 -10.38 6.07
CA ASP A 76 -2.48 -10.31 6.51
C ASP A 76 -1.93 -8.88 6.35
N ILE A 77 -2.41 -8.12 5.36
CA ILE A 77 -1.99 -6.73 5.08
C ILE A 77 -3.10 -5.88 4.44
N VAL A 78 -3.23 -4.63 4.88
CA VAL A 78 -4.19 -3.65 4.37
C VAL A 78 -3.46 -2.40 3.88
N VAL A 79 -3.60 -2.10 2.58
CA VAL A 79 -3.13 -0.86 1.98
C VAL A 79 -4.30 0.11 1.87
N ALA A 80 -4.18 1.33 2.39
CA ALA A 80 -5.22 2.35 2.27
C ALA A 80 -4.76 3.46 1.33
N SER A 81 -5.58 3.77 0.32
CA SER A 81 -5.26 4.73 -0.74
C SER A 81 -6.40 5.70 -1.02
N VAL A 82 -6.06 6.94 -1.40
CA VAL A 82 -7.04 7.91 -1.90
C VAL A 82 -7.17 7.77 -3.41
N HIS A 83 -8.33 7.34 -3.90
CA HIS A 83 -8.62 7.23 -5.35
C HIS A 83 -9.64 8.23 -5.88
N SER A 84 -10.34 8.92 -4.98
CA SER A 84 -11.45 9.82 -5.32
C SER A 84 -11.26 11.18 -4.66
N LYS A 85 -11.89 12.22 -5.24
CA LYS A 85 -11.77 13.61 -4.77
C LYS A 85 -10.32 14.07 -4.56
N LEU A 86 -9.43 13.70 -5.50
CA LEU A 86 -8.00 14.04 -5.43
C LEU A 86 -7.73 15.55 -5.42
N SER A 87 -8.67 16.37 -5.89
CA SER A 87 -8.63 17.83 -5.87
C SER A 87 -9.33 18.46 -4.64
N MET A 88 -9.61 17.68 -3.59
CA MET A 88 -10.17 18.18 -2.33
C MET A 88 -9.26 19.24 -1.69
N ASP A 89 -9.87 20.14 -0.91
CA ASP A 89 -9.13 21.14 -0.13
C ASP A 89 -8.10 20.49 0.81
N SER A 90 -6.96 21.17 0.99
CA SER A 90 -5.80 20.63 1.72
C SER A 90 -6.13 20.24 3.16
N ALA A 91 -6.90 21.06 3.88
CA ALA A 91 -7.22 20.77 5.27
C ALA A 91 -8.19 19.58 5.38
N ALA A 92 -9.12 19.44 4.44
CA ALA A 92 -10.03 18.31 4.38
C ALA A 92 -9.31 17.01 4.00
N MET A 93 -8.42 17.05 3.00
CA MET A 93 -7.61 15.88 2.61
C MET A 93 -6.71 15.42 3.76
N THR A 94 -6.10 16.37 4.49
CA THR A 94 -5.28 16.05 5.67
C THR A 94 -6.08 15.27 6.72
N ARG A 95 -7.26 15.77 7.12
CA ARG A 95 -8.12 15.07 8.09
C ARG A 95 -8.55 13.68 7.61
N ARG A 96 -8.88 13.58 6.32
CA ARG A 96 -9.26 12.31 5.66
C ARG A 96 -8.14 11.28 5.76
N MET A 97 -6.91 11.67 5.39
CA MET A 97 -5.76 10.77 5.41
C MET A 97 -5.33 10.42 6.84
N VAL A 98 -5.27 11.40 7.76
CA VAL A 98 -4.93 11.16 9.17
C VAL A 98 -5.90 10.19 9.82
N ARG A 99 -7.20 10.33 9.58
CA ARG A 99 -8.20 9.39 10.12
C ARG A 99 -8.02 7.97 9.58
N ALA A 100 -7.65 7.83 8.31
CA ALA A 100 -7.45 6.52 7.69
C ALA A 100 -6.22 5.81 8.24
N VAL A 101 -5.09 6.51 8.37
CA VAL A 101 -3.86 5.90 8.92
C VAL A 101 -3.98 5.62 10.42
N ALA A 102 -4.81 6.38 11.14
CA ALA A 102 -5.11 6.16 12.56
C ALA A 102 -6.24 5.12 12.82
N ASN A 103 -6.73 4.41 11.80
CA ASN A 103 -7.93 3.58 11.90
C ASN A 103 -7.72 2.26 12.69
N GLY A 104 -6.47 1.82 12.89
CA GLY A 104 -6.12 0.52 13.49
C GLY A 104 -6.00 -0.61 12.47
N HIS A 105 -6.72 -0.57 11.35
CA HIS A 105 -6.59 -1.59 10.30
C HIS A 105 -5.60 -1.23 9.19
N THR A 106 -5.03 -0.03 9.17
CA THR A 106 -4.21 0.44 8.03
C THR A 106 -2.73 0.14 8.26
N ASP A 107 -2.18 -0.81 7.50
CA ASP A 107 -0.76 -1.15 7.56
C ASP A 107 0.10 -0.26 6.67
N VAL A 108 -0.41 0.10 5.48
CA VAL A 108 0.33 0.89 4.50
C VAL A 108 -0.53 2.03 3.96
N LEU A 109 -0.01 3.25 3.99
CA LEU A 109 -0.54 4.36 3.22
C LEU A 109 -0.04 4.25 1.77
N GLY A 110 -0.90 3.78 0.88
CA GLY A 110 -0.61 3.61 -0.56
C GLY A 110 -0.49 4.96 -1.28
N HIS A 111 0.29 4.98 -2.36
CA HIS A 111 0.65 6.12 -3.23
C HIS A 111 -0.03 7.46 -2.84
N CYS A 112 0.55 8.11 -1.83
CA CYS A 112 -0.16 9.05 -0.97
C CYS A 112 -0.58 10.37 -1.63
N THR A 113 0.05 10.75 -2.75
CA THR A 113 -0.34 11.96 -3.49
C THR A 113 -1.32 11.66 -4.61
N GLY A 114 -1.45 10.39 -4.99
CA GLY A 114 -2.25 9.96 -6.12
C GLY A 114 -1.75 10.52 -7.45
N ARG A 115 -0.52 11.04 -7.56
CA ARG A 115 -0.04 11.66 -8.81
C ARG A 115 0.16 10.65 -9.94
N LEU A 116 0.15 11.15 -11.17
CA LEU A 116 0.67 10.45 -12.36
C LEU A 116 1.58 11.43 -13.11
N ILE A 117 2.82 11.04 -13.33
CA ILE A 117 3.84 11.90 -13.96
C ILE A 117 4.10 11.52 -15.42
N ALA A 118 3.62 10.36 -15.86
CA ALA A 118 3.80 9.84 -17.22
C ALA A 118 2.77 8.74 -17.54
N GLY A 119 2.80 8.25 -18.78
CA GLY A 119 2.06 7.06 -19.22
C GLY A 119 0.74 7.35 -19.94
N ASN A 120 0.13 6.29 -20.44
CA ASN A 120 -1.06 6.35 -21.31
C ASN A 120 -2.31 6.90 -20.60
N ARG A 121 -2.33 6.90 -19.26
CA ARG A 121 -3.40 7.45 -18.42
C ARG A 121 -3.31 8.97 -18.25
N GLY A 122 -2.30 9.61 -18.87
CA GLY A 122 -2.05 11.04 -18.80
C GLY A 122 -1.29 11.46 -17.54
N ILE A 123 -1.20 12.78 -17.35
CA ILE A 123 -0.55 13.39 -16.19
C ILE A 123 -1.64 13.82 -15.22
N ARG A 124 -1.43 13.55 -13.93
CA ARG A 124 -2.31 13.93 -12.83
C ARG A 124 -1.49 14.61 -11.74
N PRO A 125 -1.84 15.85 -11.33
CA PRO A 125 -1.12 16.54 -10.27
C PRO A 125 -1.29 15.83 -8.93
N GLU A 126 -0.41 16.18 -7.99
CA GLU A 126 -0.46 15.73 -6.60
C GLU A 126 -1.70 16.28 -5.87
N SER A 127 -2.34 15.44 -5.06
CA SER A 127 -3.27 15.91 -4.04
C SER A 127 -2.57 16.84 -3.05
N LYS A 128 -3.30 17.84 -2.55
CA LYS A 128 -2.80 18.79 -1.55
C LYS A 128 -3.20 18.32 -0.16
N PHE A 129 -2.24 18.20 0.74
CA PHE A 129 -2.43 17.88 2.14
C PHE A 129 -1.20 18.34 2.94
N ASP A 130 -1.35 18.43 4.26
CA ASP A 130 -0.23 18.62 5.18
C ASP A 130 0.52 17.28 5.33
N ALA A 131 1.62 17.15 4.61
CA ALA A 131 2.40 15.92 4.60
C ALA A 131 3.12 15.65 5.94
N GLU A 132 3.49 16.69 6.68
CA GLU A 132 4.10 16.51 8.00
C GLU A 132 3.10 15.92 8.98
N ALA A 133 1.87 16.44 9.00
CA ALA A 133 0.79 15.90 9.83
C ALA A 133 0.45 14.44 9.47
N VAL A 134 0.33 14.13 8.17
CA VAL A 134 0.00 12.77 7.71
C VAL A 134 1.12 11.78 8.04
N PHE A 135 2.38 12.12 7.76
CA PHE A 135 3.50 11.20 8.04
C PHE A 135 3.81 11.07 9.53
N THR A 136 3.57 12.12 10.33
CA THR A 136 3.61 12.02 11.78
C THR A 136 2.57 11.01 12.29
N ALA A 137 1.34 11.07 11.77
CA ALA A 137 0.31 10.09 12.10
C ALA A 137 0.70 8.67 11.66
N CYS A 138 1.26 8.50 10.45
CA CYS A 138 1.79 7.20 10.01
C CYS A 138 2.79 6.62 11.03
N ARG A 139 3.76 7.43 11.48
CA ARG A 139 4.75 7.00 12.48
C ARG A 139 4.09 6.64 13.82
N GLU A 140 3.17 7.46 14.30
CA GLU A 140 2.53 7.27 15.61
C GLU A 140 1.62 6.04 15.66
N HIS A 141 0.99 5.70 14.55
CA HIS A 141 0.07 4.57 14.43
C HIS A 141 0.72 3.33 13.81
N GLY A 142 2.03 3.34 13.57
CA GLY A 142 2.73 2.19 13.01
C GLY A 142 2.48 1.95 11.52
N THR A 143 1.68 2.76 10.83
CA THR A 143 1.40 2.66 9.38
C THR A 143 2.65 2.99 8.54
N ALA A 144 3.03 2.09 7.64
CA ALA A 144 4.11 2.32 6.69
C ALA A 144 3.71 3.28 5.57
N VAL A 145 4.69 4.04 5.06
CA VAL A 145 4.52 4.88 3.86
C VAL A 145 4.98 4.09 2.64
N GLU A 146 4.11 3.96 1.63
CA GLU A 146 4.48 3.29 0.38
C GLU A 146 5.61 4.03 -0.36
N ILE A 147 6.47 3.30 -1.05
CA ILE A 147 7.37 3.76 -2.10
C ILE A 147 6.98 3.01 -3.36
N ASN A 148 6.04 3.58 -4.11
CA ASN A 148 5.51 2.94 -5.30
C ASN A 148 6.58 2.86 -6.40
N SER A 149 6.81 1.65 -6.90
CA SER A 149 7.78 1.41 -7.97
C SER A 149 7.22 1.60 -9.37
N ARG A 150 5.92 1.89 -9.53
CA ARG A 150 5.35 2.26 -10.84
C ARG A 150 6.09 3.46 -11.44
N PRO A 151 6.65 3.32 -12.65
CA PRO A 151 7.30 4.44 -13.34
C PRO A 151 6.38 5.64 -13.53
N GLU A 152 5.08 5.40 -13.75
CA GLU A 152 4.09 6.47 -13.94
C GLU A 152 3.71 7.20 -12.65
N ARG A 153 3.91 6.59 -11.48
CA ARG A 153 3.55 7.19 -10.17
C ARG A 153 4.74 7.87 -9.53
N ARG A 154 5.83 7.11 -9.32
CA ARG A 154 6.97 7.49 -8.48
C ARG A 154 6.53 8.18 -7.19
N ASP A 155 5.56 7.61 -6.48
CA ASP A 155 4.88 8.24 -5.33
C ASP A 155 5.41 7.63 -4.02
N PRO A 156 5.61 8.38 -2.91
CA PRO A 156 5.65 9.83 -2.77
C PRO A 156 6.71 10.48 -3.66
N PRO A 157 6.60 11.76 -4.05
CA PRO A 157 7.72 12.52 -4.64
C PRO A 157 8.96 12.51 -3.73
N THR A 158 10.17 12.64 -4.29
CA THR A 158 11.44 12.61 -3.51
C THR A 158 11.43 13.55 -2.30
N ARG A 159 10.88 14.77 -2.44
CA ARG A 159 10.74 15.73 -1.32
C ARG A 159 9.92 15.17 -0.14
N LEU A 160 8.87 14.40 -0.43
CA LEU A 160 7.99 13.80 0.58
C LEU A 160 8.59 12.50 1.13
N LEU A 161 9.32 11.75 0.30
CA LEU A 161 10.08 10.59 0.76
C LEU A 161 11.14 11.00 1.81
N HIS A 162 11.88 12.09 1.57
CA HIS A 162 12.83 12.63 2.56
C HIS A 162 12.12 13.06 3.85
N LEU A 163 10.98 13.76 3.72
CA LEU A 163 10.19 14.18 4.88
C LEU A 163 9.73 12.99 5.74
N ALA A 164 9.13 11.96 5.12
CA ALA A 164 8.70 10.75 5.83
C ALA A 164 9.88 10.05 6.52
N ARG A 165 11.04 10.01 5.87
CA ARG A 165 12.26 9.41 6.43
C ARG A 165 12.74 10.18 7.65
N ASP A 166 12.75 11.51 7.58
CA ASP A 166 13.23 12.40 8.65
C ASP A 166 12.27 12.39 9.85
N ILE A 167 10.96 12.25 9.61
CA ILE A 167 9.95 12.08 10.66
C ILE A 167 10.13 10.76 11.42
N GLY A 168 10.67 9.73 10.77
CA GLY A 168 10.91 8.42 11.37
C GLY A 168 9.94 7.32 10.91
N CYS A 169 9.23 7.49 9.79
CA CYS A 169 8.33 6.47 9.27
C CYS A 169 9.07 5.17 8.90
N VAL A 170 8.32 4.07 8.92
CA VAL A 170 8.65 2.82 8.21
C VAL A 170 8.05 2.86 6.80
N PHE A 171 8.56 2.03 5.90
CA PHE A 171 8.25 2.07 4.47
C PHE A 171 7.90 0.71 3.90
N SER A 172 7.01 0.69 2.92
CA SER A 172 6.74 -0.47 2.06
C SER A 172 7.16 -0.16 0.62
N ILE A 173 7.93 -1.02 -0.02
CA ILE A 173 8.26 -0.93 -1.45
C ILE A 173 7.40 -1.96 -2.19
N ASP A 174 6.55 -1.50 -3.09
CA ASP A 174 5.77 -2.38 -3.96
C ASP A 174 5.83 -1.90 -5.42
N THR A 175 5.22 -2.69 -6.30
CA THR A 175 5.17 -2.43 -7.74
C THR A 175 3.82 -1.97 -8.25
N ASP A 176 2.77 -2.01 -7.42
CA ASP A 176 1.37 -1.85 -7.85
C ASP A 176 1.09 -2.67 -9.14
N ALA A 177 1.53 -3.94 -9.15
CA ALA A 177 1.57 -4.75 -10.37
C ALA A 177 0.17 -5.24 -10.77
N HIS A 178 -0.18 -5.00 -12.03
CA HIS A 178 -1.41 -5.44 -12.70
C HIS A 178 -1.13 -6.44 -13.85
N ALA A 179 0.15 -6.76 -14.07
CA ALA A 179 0.60 -7.78 -15.01
C ALA A 179 1.89 -8.43 -14.48
N PRO A 180 2.16 -9.71 -14.79
CA PRO A 180 3.31 -10.43 -14.23
C PRO A 180 4.66 -9.73 -14.41
N GLY A 181 4.95 -9.18 -15.60
CA GLY A 181 6.21 -8.48 -15.88
C GLY A 181 6.38 -7.14 -15.14
N GLN A 182 5.36 -6.67 -14.43
CA GLN A 182 5.47 -5.45 -13.61
C GLN A 182 6.05 -5.75 -12.23
N LEU A 183 6.15 -7.02 -11.81
CA LEU A 183 6.84 -7.40 -10.58
C LEU A 183 8.34 -7.08 -10.63
N ASP A 184 8.92 -6.98 -11.82
CA ASP A 184 10.32 -6.58 -12.02
C ASP A 184 10.59 -5.11 -11.64
N PHE A 185 9.55 -4.32 -11.37
CA PHE A 185 9.69 -2.90 -11.07
C PHE A 185 10.26 -2.61 -9.67
N LEU A 186 10.32 -3.58 -8.75
CA LEU A 186 10.81 -3.36 -7.37
C LEU A 186 12.16 -2.65 -7.31
N GLY A 187 13.05 -2.88 -8.29
CA GLY A 187 14.33 -2.21 -8.39
C GLY A 187 14.23 -0.69 -8.48
N TYR A 188 13.15 -0.15 -9.06
CA TYR A 188 12.92 1.29 -9.13
C TYR A 188 12.59 1.89 -7.75
N GLY A 189 11.75 1.22 -6.96
CA GLY A 189 11.47 1.64 -5.59
C GLY A 189 12.69 1.49 -4.69
N ALA A 190 13.41 0.38 -4.81
CA ALA A 190 14.65 0.13 -4.07
C ALA A 190 15.73 1.18 -4.36
N GLN A 191 15.95 1.54 -5.63
CA GLN A 191 16.88 2.60 -5.98
C GLN A 191 16.47 3.95 -5.36
N ARG A 192 15.17 4.28 -5.38
CA ARG A 192 14.68 5.52 -4.77
C ARG A 192 14.86 5.53 -3.24
N ALA A 193 14.65 4.39 -2.58
CA ALA A 193 14.89 4.25 -1.15
C ALA A 193 16.39 4.41 -0.81
N LEU A 194 17.27 3.81 -1.63
CA LEU A 194 18.72 3.94 -1.51
C LEU A 194 19.19 5.39 -1.71
N ASP A 195 18.73 6.06 -2.78
CA ASP A 195 19.08 7.45 -3.08
C ASP A 195 18.59 8.42 -1.99
N ALA A 196 17.47 8.09 -1.35
CA ALA A 196 16.92 8.81 -0.22
C ALA A 196 17.52 8.38 1.12
N GLU A 197 18.50 7.47 1.15
CA GLU A 197 19.16 6.98 2.36
C GLU A 197 18.16 6.41 3.39
N VAL A 198 17.11 5.72 2.93
CA VAL A 198 16.18 5.01 3.81
C VAL A 198 16.88 3.78 4.39
N PRO A 199 17.01 3.67 5.72
CA PRO A 199 17.58 2.49 6.38
C PRO A 199 16.78 1.22 6.04
N ALA A 200 17.49 0.14 5.73
CA ALA A 200 16.86 -1.12 5.31
C ALA A 200 15.96 -1.72 6.40
N ASP A 201 16.33 -1.56 7.68
CA ASP A 201 15.54 -2.02 8.83
C ASP A 201 14.19 -1.29 8.98
N ARG A 202 14.04 -0.11 8.37
CA ARG A 202 12.77 0.63 8.26
C ARG A 202 11.96 0.27 7.00
N ILE A 203 12.40 -0.68 6.19
CA ILE A 203 11.68 -1.16 5.01
C ILE A 203 11.07 -2.52 5.34
N VAL A 204 9.74 -2.57 5.46
CA VAL A 204 9.01 -3.75 5.97
C VAL A 204 9.20 -4.99 5.07
N ASN A 205 9.46 -4.79 3.78
CA ASN A 205 9.75 -5.87 2.81
C ASN A 205 11.05 -6.61 3.09
N THR A 206 11.94 -6.07 3.95
CA THR A 206 13.20 -6.73 4.33
C THR A 206 13.02 -7.67 5.52
N TRP A 207 11.86 -7.62 6.19
CA TRP A 207 11.60 -8.41 7.37
C TRP A 207 11.18 -9.84 7.00
N PRO A 208 11.48 -10.83 7.86
CA PRO A 208 10.88 -12.16 7.77
C PRO A 208 9.36 -12.07 7.82
N ALA A 209 8.67 -12.98 7.10
CA ALA A 209 7.21 -12.96 7.02
C ALA A 209 6.53 -12.97 8.39
N ASP A 210 7.03 -13.74 9.35
CA ASP A 210 6.43 -13.79 10.69
C ASP A 210 6.61 -12.47 11.46
N THR A 211 7.71 -11.75 11.23
CA THR A 211 7.93 -10.42 11.81
C THR A 211 6.99 -9.40 11.17
N LEU A 212 6.81 -9.45 9.85
CA LEU A 212 5.86 -8.59 9.14
C LEU A 212 4.43 -8.79 9.69
N LEU A 213 4.00 -10.04 9.87
CA LEU A 213 2.64 -10.34 10.34
C LEU A 213 2.44 -10.04 11.82
N ALA A 214 3.48 -10.19 12.64
CA ALA A 214 3.44 -9.73 14.02
C ALA A 214 3.30 -8.20 14.11
N TRP A 215 3.89 -7.47 13.17
CA TRP A 215 3.76 -6.00 13.09
C TRP A 215 2.37 -5.59 12.61
N THR A 216 1.82 -6.16 11.54
CA THR A 216 0.46 -5.81 11.07
C THR A 216 -0.62 -6.13 12.11
N GLY A 217 -0.42 -7.17 12.93
CA GLY A 217 -1.33 -7.50 14.03
C GLY A 217 -1.11 -6.72 15.34
N SER A 218 -0.22 -5.71 15.37
CA SER A 218 0.19 -5.03 16.62
C SER A 218 -0.48 -3.68 16.88
N HIS A 219 -1.14 -3.10 15.89
CA HIS A 219 -1.80 -1.79 15.96
C HIS A 219 -3.30 -1.87 15.69
#